data_AF-A0A2V9NMD2-F1
#
_entry.id   AF-A0A2V9NMD2-F1
#
_cell.length_a   1.000
_cell.length_b   1.000
_cell.length_c   1.000
_cell.angle_alpha   90.00
_cell.angle_beta   90.00
_cell.angle_gamma   90.00
#
_symmetry.space_group_name_H-M   'P 1'
#
loop_
_entity.id
_entity.type
_entity.pdbx_description
1 polymer ?
#
loop_
_entity_poly.entity_id
_entity_poly.type
_entity_poly.pdbx_seq_one_letter_code
_entity_poly.pdbx_strand_id
1 'polypeptide(L)' 'MLQDLVTKDCSEVRFFMPFDDFNLPAVPTDRDTYNEYRRLSMEFIEARNLRIGGYSALPNDFAGQGQN' A
#
# COMPACT_ATOMS: atom_id res chain seq x y z
N MET A 1 -5.80 -5.55 -3.75
CA MET A 1 -5.51 -4.37 -2.91
C MET A 1 -4.76 -4.83 -1.67
N LEU A 2 -3.71 -4.09 -1.27
CA LEU A 2 -2.66 -4.39 -0.26
C LEU A 2 -1.41 -5.17 -0.74
N GLN A 3 -1.31 -5.52 -2.02
CA GLN A 3 -0.17 -6.29 -2.56
C GLN A 3 1.18 -5.54 -2.48
N ASP A 4 1.17 -4.22 -2.36
CA ASP A 4 2.39 -3.42 -2.17
C ASP A 4 3.01 -3.56 -0.77
N LEU A 5 2.22 -4.05 0.20
CA LEU A 5 2.68 -4.33 1.55
C LEU A 5 3.37 -5.68 1.65
N VAL A 6 3.44 -6.46 0.58
CA VAL A 6 4.07 -7.78 0.60
C VAL A 6 5.08 -7.92 -0.53
N THR A 7 5.96 -8.91 -0.40
CA THR A 7 6.80 -9.37 -1.51
C THR A 7 5.93 -9.97 -2.63
N LYS A 8 6.49 -10.10 -3.84
CA LYS A 8 5.74 -10.58 -5.02
C LYS A 8 5.15 -11.98 -4.82
N ASP A 9 5.81 -12.80 -4.03
CA ASP A 9 5.44 -14.16 -3.66
C ASP A 9 4.60 -14.22 -2.37
N CYS A 10 4.28 -13.06 -1.76
CA CYS A 10 3.53 -12.94 -0.51
C CYS A 10 4.17 -13.67 0.68
N SER A 11 5.47 -13.98 0.62
CA SER A 11 6.18 -14.65 1.72
C SER A 11 6.45 -13.72 2.90
N GLU A 12 6.58 -12.42 2.64
CA GLU A 12 6.93 -11.43 3.67
C GLU A 12 6.12 -10.15 3.53
N VAL A 13 5.93 -9.47 4.67
CA VAL A 13 5.34 -8.13 4.75
C VAL A 13 6.46 -7.09 4.74
N ARG A 14 6.31 -6.06 3.92
CA ARG A 14 7.20 -4.91 3.85
C ARG A 14 6.82 -3.91 4.94
N PHE A 15 7.64 -3.82 5.98
CA PHE A 15 7.47 -2.83 7.04
C PHE A 15 8.05 -1.47 6.64
N PHE A 16 7.46 -0.39 7.16
CA PHE A 16 7.94 0.99 6.97
C PHE A 16 8.80 1.48 8.13
N MET A 17 9.12 0.58 9.06
CA MET A 17 10.02 0.77 10.18
C MET A 17 10.83 -0.52 10.37
N PRO A 18 12.00 -0.46 11.04
CA PRO A 18 12.68 -1.64 11.51
C PRO A 18 11.73 -2.52 12.33
N PHE A 19 11.66 -3.81 12.00
CA PHE A 19 10.87 -4.80 12.72
C PHE A 19 11.81 -5.83 13.33
N ASP A 20 11.69 -6.03 14.64
CA ASP A 20 12.44 -7.02 15.40
C ASP A 20 11.51 -7.65 16.44
N ASP A 21 10.73 -8.63 16.00
CA ASP A 21 9.84 -9.49 16.82
C ASP A 21 9.14 -8.79 18.01
N PHE A 22 8.56 -7.60 17.75
CA PHE A 22 7.89 -6.75 18.74
C PHE A 22 8.75 -6.26 19.93
N ASN A 23 10.07 -6.40 19.84
CA ASN A 23 11.04 -5.88 20.81
C ASN A 23 11.32 -4.38 20.62
N LEU A 24 10.89 -3.80 19.49
CA LEU A 24 11.02 -2.38 19.19
C LEU A 24 9.73 -1.59 19.48
N PRO A 25 9.83 -0.29 19.80
CA PRO A 25 8.67 0.58 19.91
C PRO A 25 7.82 0.56 18.64
N ALA A 26 6.49 0.52 18.82
CA ALA A 26 5.54 0.51 17.70
C ALA A 26 5.48 1.83 16.92
N VAL A 27 6.11 2.89 17.42
CA VAL A 27 6.14 4.21 16.80
C VAL A 27 7.60 4.72 16.76
N PRO A 28 7.96 5.54 15.76
CA PRO A 28 9.27 6.17 15.72
C PRO A 28 9.55 6.93 17.01
N THR A 29 10.70 6.68 17.64
CA THR A 29 11.12 7.36 18.86
C THR A 29 12.09 8.52 18.60
N ASP A 30 12.58 8.62 17.37
CA ASP A 30 13.47 9.67 16.91
C ASP A 30 13.01 10.24 15.57
N ARG A 31 13.57 11.41 15.24
CA ARG A 31 13.17 12.19 14.07
C ARG A 31 13.57 11.51 12.76
N ASP A 32 14.71 10.84 12.72
CA ASP A 32 15.23 10.26 11.49
C ASP A 32 14.40 9.03 11.10
N THR A 33 14.10 8.17 12.07
CA THR A 33 13.17 7.06 11.92
C THR A 33 11.78 7.55 11.51
N TYR A 34 11.29 8.65 12.10
CA TYR A 34 10.01 9.24 11.70
C TYR A 34 10.01 9.72 10.25
N ASN A 35 11.07 10.41 9.82
CA ASN A 35 11.19 10.94 8.46
C ASN A 35 11.16 9.80 7.44
N GLU A 36 11.88 8.71 7.72
CA GLU A 36 11.91 7.55 6.83
C GLU A 36 10.57 6.81 6.79
N TYR A 37 9.96 6.57 7.96
CA TYR A 37 8.61 6.03 8.04
C TYR A 37 7.60 6.86 7.22
N ARG A 38 7.68 8.19 7.34
CA ARG A 38 6.81 9.13 6.62
C ARG A 38 7.03 9.04 5.12
N ARG A 39 8.29 8.99 4.66
CA ARG A 39 8.64 8.88 3.24
C ARG A 39 8.05 7.60 2.65
N LEU A 40 8.30 6.45 3.28
CA LEU A 40 7.80 5.15 2.82
C LEU A 40 6.27 5.07 2.83
N SER A 41 5.62 5.66 3.84
CA SER A 41 4.16 5.74 3.93
C SER A 41 3.55 6.55 2.79
N MET A 42 4.17 7.68 2.42
CA MET A 42 3.71 8.50 1.30
C MET A 42 3.83 7.78 -0.04
N GLU A 43 4.99 7.17 -0.31
CA GLU A 43 5.22 6.39 -1.53
C GLU A 43 4.19 5.25 -1.68
N PHE A 44 3.85 4.57 -0.58
CA PHE A 44 2.82 3.53 -0.58
C PHE A 44 1.43 4.09 -0.92
N ILE A 45 1.03 5.21 -0.31
CA ILE A 45 -0.27 5.84 -0.56
C ILE A 45 -0.38 6.28 -2.03
N GLU A 46 0.67 6.90 -2.57
CA GLU A 46 0.72 7.35 -3.97
C GLU A 46 0.59 6.18 -4.94
N ALA A 47 1.39 5.12 -4.77
CA ALA A 47 1.34 3.93 -5.61
C ALA A 47 -0.06 3.28 -5.59
N ARG A 48 -0.69 3.24 -4.42
CA ARG A 48 -2.05 2.72 -4.28
C ARG A 48 -3.09 3.58 -4.97
N ASN A 49 -3.00 4.90 -4.84
CA ASN A 49 -3.90 5.84 -5.49
C ASN A 49 -3.85 5.70 -7.01
N LEU A 50 -2.65 5.54 -7.58
CA LEU A 50 -2.47 5.32 -9.02
C LEU A 50 -3.19 4.05 -9.50
N ARG A 51 -3.06 2.94 -8.78
CA ARG A 51 -3.77 1.69 -9.14
C ARG A 51 -5.28 1.81 -8.99
N ILE A 52 -5.76 2.38 -7.89
CA ILE A 52 -7.20 2.59 -7.68
C ILE A 52 -7.76 3.47 -8.79
N GLY A 53 -7.08 4.57 -9.12
CA GLY A 53 -7.44 5.44 -10.24
C GLY A 53 -7.50 4.70 -11.57
N GLY A 54 -6.56 3.78 -11.82
CA GLY A 54 -6.57 2.90 -13.00
C GLY A 54 -7.80 1.99 -13.07
N TYR A 55 -8.30 1.48 -11.94
CA TYR A 55 -9.56 0.70 -11.91
C TYR A 55 -10.80 1.56 -12.11
N SER A 56 -10.82 2.79 -11.57
CA SER A 56 -11.94 3.72 -11.72
C SER A 56 -12.08 4.31 -13.14
N ALA A 57 -11.00 4.28 -13.94
CA ALA A 57 -10.97 4.80 -15.30
C ALA A 57 -11.39 3.79 -16.38
N LEU A 58 -11.74 2.55 -16.00
CA LEU A 58 -12.27 1.58 -16.96
C LEU A 58 -13.70 1.97 -17.36
N PRO A 59 -14.04 1.99 -18.67
CA PRO A 59 -15.42 2.14 -19.10
C PRO A 59 -16.26 1.01 -18.48
N ASN A 60 -17.46 1.34 -18.03
CA ASN A 60 -18.38 0.37 -17.49
C ASN A 60 -18.95 -0.50 -18.63
N ASP A 61 -18.16 -1.46 -19.11
CA ASP A 61 -18.46 -2.32 -20.27
C ASP A 61 -19.66 -3.28 -20.05
N PHE A 62 -20.28 -3.25 -18.86
CA PHE A 62 -21.39 -4.12 -18.49
C PHE A 62 -22.79 -3.48 -18.56
N ALA A 63 -22.92 -2.23 -19.02
CA ALA A 63 -24.22 -1.53 -19.07
C ALA A 63 -25.10 -1.86 -20.30
N GLY A 64 -24.89 -3.01 -20.98
CA GLY A 64 -25.43 -3.25 -22.33
C GLY A 64 -26.02 -4.62 -22.65
N GLN A 65 -26.29 -5.51 -21.69
CA GLN A 65 -27.04 -6.74 -21.98
C GLN A 65 -28.16 -6.99 -20.98
N GLY A 66 -29.34 -6.49 -21.34
CA GLY A 66 -30.55 -6.63 -20.54
C GLY A 66 -31.77 -6.01 -21.21
N GLN A 67 -32.00 -6.32 -22.49
CA GLN A 67 -33.33 -6.25 -23.08
C GLN A 67 -33.58 -7.55 -23.85
N ASN A 68 -34.40 -8.42 -23.27
CA ASN A 68 -35.26 -9.39 -23.94
C ASN A 68 -36.50 -9.56 -23.08
#